data_AF-A0A6P4EZ28-F1
#
_entry.id   AF-A0A6P4EZ28-F1
#
_cell.length_a   1.000
_cell.length_b   1.000
_cell.length_c   1.000
_cell.angle_alpha   90.00
_cell.angle_beta   90.00
_cell.angle_gamma   90.00
#
_symmetry.space_group_name_H-M   'P 1'
#
loop_
_entity.id
_entity.type
_entity.pdbx_description
1 polymer ?
#
loop_
_entity_poly.entity_id
_entity_poly.type
_entity_poly.pdbx_seq_one_letter_code
_entity_poly.pdbx_strand_id
1 'polypeptide(L)'
;MGDKASGSVCSSSTKPPEILTDSEHFEQQQLATSCGYSQHMHPANLGDGVDTARLLSRSDWGARLPKSVEHFEGPAPYVIIHHSYMPAACFNTPDCMKSMRDMQDFHQLKRGWNDIGYSFGIGGDGMIYTGRGFNVIGAHAPKYNDKSVGIVLIGDWRTELPPKQMLDAAKNLIAFGVFKGYIDPAYKLLGHKQVRDTECPGGRLFAEISGWPHFTQLNATEGSTPAPVEPHAHPQAVPQSTPQTPLPAAPKV
;
A
#
# COMPACT_ATOMS: atom_id res chain seq x y z
N MET A 1 4.78 29.26 -25.92
CA MET A 1 4.36 29.68 -24.58
C MET A 1 3.24 28.75 -24.15
N GLY A 2 3.46 27.98 -23.09
CA GLY A 2 2.60 26.86 -22.70
C GLY A 2 1.40 27.31 -21.88
N ASP A 3 0.24 26.71 -22.19
CA ASP A 3 -0.99 26.89 -21.43
C ASP A 3 -0.94 26.05 -20.15
N LYS A 4 -1.14 26.73 -19.02
CA LYS A 4 -1.27 26.14 -17.68
C LYS A 4 -2.61 25.42 -17.59
N ALA A 5 -2.57 24.10 -17.41
CA ALA A 5 -3.73 23.33 -16.97
C ALA A 5 -4.10 23.74 -15.52
N SER A 6 -5.26 24.34 -15.36
CA SER A 6 -5.84 24.71 -14.08
C SER A 6 -6.33 23.45 -13.35
N GLY A 7 -5.61 23.01 -12.33
CA GLY A 7 -6.09 21.98 -11.41
C GLY A 7 -7.27 22.51 -10.60
N SER A 8 -8.42 21.84 -10.69
CA SER A 8 -9.61 22.18 -9.91
C SER A 8 -9.40 21.75 -8.46
N VAL A 9 -9.48 22.71 -7.54
CA VAL A 9 -9.40 22.47 -6.09
C VAL A 9 -10.81 22.17 -5.59
N CYS A 10 -11.09 20.92 -5.21
CA CYS A 10 -12.36 20.57 -4.58
C CYS A 10 -12.30 20.89 -3.08
N SER A 11 -13.06 21.90 -2.65
CA SER A 11 -13.27 22.23 -1.24
C SER A 11 -14.74 22.05 -0.89
N SER A 12 -15.04 21.36 0.21
CA SER A 12 -16.39 21.37 0.80
C SER A 12 -16.34 21.43 2.32
N SER A 13 -17.33 22.14 2.87
CA SER A 13 -17.50 22.47 4.28
C SER A 13 -17.97 21.26 5.10
N THR A 14 -17.32 21.00 6.23
CA THR A 14 -17.60 19.86 7.12
C THR A 14 -18.85 20.08 7.98
N LYS A 15 -19.86 19.20 7.90
CA LYS A 15 -20.94 19.07 8.89
C LYS A 15 -20.84 17.70 9.62
N PRO A 16 -21.29 17.58 10.89
CA PRO A 16 -21.18 16.35 11.71
C PRO A 16 -22.16 15.24 11.27
N PRO A 17 -22.04 14.01 11.81
CA PRO A 17 -22.51 12.80 11.16
C PRO A 17 -23.99 12.53 11.45
N GLU A 18 -24.83 12.72 10.44
CA GLU A 18 -26.08 11.97 10.30
C GLU A 18 -26.02 11.19 8.98
N ILE A 19 -26.84 10.15 8.87
CA ILE A 19 -26.97 9.34 7.65
C ILE A 19 -27.25 10.30 6.49
N LEU A 20 -26.35 10.33 5.51
CA LEU A 20 -26.46 11.25 4.37
C LEU A 20 -27.77 10.97 3.64
N THR A 21 -28.49 12.03 3.30
CA THR A 21 -29.68 11.92 2.47
C THR A 21 -29.30 11.44 1.07
N ASP A 22 -30.24 10.86 0.33
CA ASP A 22 -30.00 10.44 -1.07
C ASP A 22 -29.43 11.57 -1.94
N SER A 23 -29.78 12.84 -1.64
CA SER A 23 -29.24 14.02 -2.33
C SER A 23 -27.78 14.32 -1.98
N GLU A 24 -27.37 14.11 -0.73
CA GLU A 24 -26.00 14.33 -0.28
C GLU A 24 -25.06 13.20 -0.74
N HIS A 25 -25.57 11.97 -0.83
CA HIS A 25 -24.88 10.86 -1.50
C HIS A 25 -24.61 11.18 -2.97
N PHE A 26 -25.60 11.71 -3.69
CA PHE A 26 -25.46 12.08 -5.10
C PHE A 26 -24.43 13.19 -5.32
N GLU A 27 -24.44 14.24 -4.49
CA GLU A 27 -23.46 15.33 -4.53
C GLU A 27 -22.03 14.84 -4.23
N GLN A 28 -21.85 14.02 -3.20
CA GLN A 28 -20.54 13.40 -2.93
C GLN A 28 -20.08 12.50 -4.07
N GLN A 29 -21.01 11.80 -4.73
CA GLN A 29 -20.71 10.94 -5.87
C GLN A 29 -20.34 11.74 -7.12
N GLN A 30 -21.01 12.87 -7.39
CA GLN A 30 -20.62 13.81 -8.44
C GLN A 30 -19.26 14.46 -8.14
N LEU A 31 -19.00 14.84 -6.89
CA LEU A 31 -17.70 15.39 -6.48
C LEU A 31 -16.58 14.36 -6.60
N ALA A 32 -16.79 13.12 -6.15
CA ALA A 32 -15.83 12.04 -6.31
C ALA A 32 -15.57 11.73 -7.79
N THR A 33 -16.61 11.73 -8.62
CA THR A 33 -16.50 11.59 -10.08
C THR A 33 -15.71 12.74 -10.69
N SER A 34 -15.95 13.98 -10.24
CA SER A 34 -15.21 15.18 -10.66
C SER A 34 -13.73 15.15 -10.22
N CYS A 35 -13.43 14.45 -9.12
CA CYS A 35 -12.07 14.16 -8.65
C CYS A 35 -11.43 12.95 -9.33
N GLY A 36 -12.07 12.29 -10.31
CA GLY A 36 -11.50 11.16 -11.06
C GLY A 36 -11.83 9.78 -10.52
N TYR A 37 -12.68 9.63 -9.49
CA TYR A 37 -13.19 8.31 -9.12
C TYR A 37 -14.24 7.86 -10.14
N SER A 38 -13.88 6.88 -10.99
CA SER A 38 -14.83 6.28 -11.93
C SER A 38 -15.95 5.55 -11.21
N GLN A 39 -17.16 5.61 -11.78
CA GLN A 39 -18.40 4.98 -11.30
C GLN A 39 -18.36 3.46 -11.18
N HIS A 40 -17.24 2.80 -11.50
CA HIS A 40 -17.13 1.35 -11.40
C HIS A 40 -16.92 0.81 -9.97
N MET A 41 -16.99 1.66 -8.95
CA MET A 41 -16.87 1.31 -7.53
C MET A 41 -18.22 1.17 -6.80
N HIS A 42 -19.32 0.92 -7.53
CA HIS A 42 -20.59 0.58 -6.90
C HIS A 42 -20.47 -0.75 -6.12
N PRO A 43 -21.19 -0.92 -5.00
CA PRO A 43 -21.25 -2.18 -4.27
C PRO A 43 -21.77 -3.28 -5.21
N ALA A 44 -20.86 -4.07 -5.76
CA ALA A 44 -21.23 -5.31 -6.41
C ALA A 44 -21.54 -6.32 -5.31
N ASN A 45 -22.74 -6.89 -5.33
CA ASN A 45 -22.99 -8.12 -4.60
C ASN A 45 -22.03 -9.17 -5.22
N LEU A 46 -21.09 -9.70 -4.43
CA LEU A 46 -19.98 -10.54 -4.91
C LEU A 46 -20.42 -11.95 -5.38
N GLY A 47 -21.67 -12.10 -5.82
CA GLY A 47 -22.28 -13.36 -6.26
C GLY A 47 -22.98 -14.12 -5.13
N ASP A 48 -24.07 -14.82 -5.49
CA ASP A 48 -25.06 -15.46 -4.61
C ASP A 48 -24.54 -16.73 -3.89
N GLY A 49 -23.44 -16.62 -3.14
CA GLY A 49 -22.85 -17.79 -2.46
C GLY A 49 -22.12 -17.55 -1.14
N VAL A 50 -21.88 -16.31 -0.70
CA VAL A 50 -21.22 -16.04 0.60
C VAL A 50 -21.81 -14.78 1.24
N ASP A 51 -22.69 -14.98 2.22
CA ASP A 51 -23.71 -14.04 2.68
C ASP A 51 -23.24 -12.84 3.55
N THR A 52 -21.97 -12.39 3.52
CA THR A 52 -21.56 -11.30 4.44
C THR A 52 -20.51 -10.29 3.97
N ALA A 53 -19.62 -10.57 3.00
CA ALA A 53 -18.60 -9.60 2.60
C ALA A 53 -19.14 -8.63 1.53
N ARG A 54 -19.40 -7.37 1.93
CA ARG A 54 -19.83 -6.30 1.02
C ARG A 54 -18.69 -5.31 0.77
N LEU A 55 -18.62 -4.78 -0.45
CA LEU A 55 -17.74 -3.67 -0.80
C LEU A 55 -18.42 -2.35 -0.43
N LEU A 56 -17.93 -1.70 0.62
CA LEU A 56 -18.37 -0.37 1.06
C LEU A 56 -17.60 0.71 0.29
N SER A 57 -18.37 1.66 -0.25
CA SER A 57 -17.86 2.82 -0.96
C SER A 57 -17.22 3.83 0.00
N ARG A 58 -16.55 4.84 -0.57
CA ARG A 58 -15.95 5.94 0.21
C ARG A 58 -16.98 6.74 1.00
N SER A 59 -18.16 6.99 0.43
CA SER A 59 -19.23 7.70 1.13
C SER A 59 -19.78 6.88 2.30
N ASP A 60 -19.88 5.55 2.17
CA ASP A 60 -20.44 4.69 3.21
C ASP A 60 -19.65 4.77 4.52
N TRP A 61 -18.31 4.87 4.45
CA TRP A 61 -17.48 5.01 5.64
C TRP A 61 -17.16 6.47 6.04
N GLY A 62 -17.76 7.45 5.35
CA GLY A 62 -17.57 8.87 5.63
C GLY A 62 -16.17 9.38 5.29
N ALA A 63 -15.63 8.95 4.15
CA ALA A 63 -14.31 9.38 3.68
C ALA A 63 -14.27 10.89 3.39
N ARG A 64 -13.16 11.54 3.75
CA ARG A 64 -12.80 12.82 3.16
C ARG A 64 -12.49 12.65 1.67
N LEU A 65 -12.71 13.70 0.89
CA LEU A 65 -12.26 13.73 -0.50
C LEU A 65 -10.72 13.59 -0.60
N PRO A 66 -10.21 12.91 -1.64
CA PRO A 66 -8.79 12.98 -2.00
C PRO A 66 -8.39 14.42 -2.32
N LYS A 67 -7.15 14.81 -1.99
CA LYS A 67 -6.58 16.11 -2.40
C LYS A 67 -6.21 16.13 -3.88
N SER A 68 -5.89 14.96 -4.43
CA SER A 68 -5.57 14.71 -5.84
C SER A 68 -5.74 13.22 -6.13
N VAL A 69 -6.02 12.86 -7.37
CA VAL A 69 -6.14 11.47 -7.84
C VAL A 69 -5.27 11.31 -9.07
N GLU A 70 -4.41 10.30 -9.03
CA GLU A 70 -3.52 9.92 -10.12
C GLU A 70 -3.82 8.48 -10.50
N HIS A 71 -3.83 8.17 -11.80
CA HIS A 71 -4.22 6.87 -12.32
C HIS A 71 -3.04 6.12 -12.92
N PHE A 72 -3.18 4.79 -12.97
CA PHE A 72 -2.32 3.93 -13.79
C PHE A 72 -3.19 3.06 -14.70
N GLU A 73 -2.66 2.79 -15.89
CA GLU A 73 -3.36 2.08 -16.94
C GLU A 73 -3.22 0.56 -16.84
N GLY A 74 -4.23 -0.14 -17.36
CA GLY A 74 -4.24 -1.59 -17.47
C GLY A 74 -4.50 -2.34 -16.16
N PRO A 75 -4.63 -3.67 -16.24
CA PRO A 75 -4.81 -4.51 -15.06
C PRO A 75 -3.55 -4.49 -14.18
N ALA A 76 -3.72 -4.40 -12.87
CA ALA A 76 -2.61 -4.38 -11.92
C ALA A 76 -1.88 -5.74 -11.90
N PRO A 77 -0.58 -5.81 -12.21
CA PRO A 77 0.18 -7.07 -12.19
C PRO A 77 0.57 -7.54 -10.77
N TYR A 78 0.34 -6.73 -9.74
CA TYR A 78 0.70 -7.06 -8.36
C TYR A 78 -0.45 -6.82 -7.38
N VAL A 79 -0.53 -7.66 -6.36
CA VAL A 79 -1.32 -7.43 -5.15
C VAL A 79 -0.39 -7.43 -3.95
N ILE A 80 -0.43 -6.37 -3.14
CA ILE A 80 0.45 -6.22 -1.97
C ILE A 80 -0.40 -6.23 -0.70
N ILE A 81 -0.17 -7.21 0.17
CA ILE A 81 -0.88 -7.37 1.44
C ILE A 81 -0.18 -6.60 2.56
N HIS A 82 -0.98 -5.90 3.35
CA HIS A 82 -0.59 -5.11 4.50
C HIS A 82 -1.39 -5.51 5.75
N HIS A 83 -0.83 -5.18 6.92
CA HIS A 83 -1.60 -4.96 8.13
C HIS A 83 -1.55 -3.48 8.50
N SER A 84 -2.47 -2.98 9.31
CA SER A 84 -2.39 -1.60 9.80
C SER A 84 -1.36 -1.46 10.92
N TYR A 85 -1.14 -2.51 11.72
CA TYR A 85 -0.51 -2.48 13.05
C TYR A 85 -1.31 -1.58 14.01
N MET A 86 -1.42 -0.30 13.70
CA MET A 86 -2.35 0.65 14.30
C MET A 86 -3.20 1.30 13.19
N PRO A 87 -4.53 1.34 13.32
CA PRO A 87 -5.33 0.88 14.46
C PRO A 87 -5.35 -0.65 14.63
N ALA A 88 -5.68 -1.10 15.83
CA ALA A 88 -5.92 -2.51 16.13
C ALA A 88 -7.17 -3.04 15.39
N ALA A 89 -7.42 -4.35 15.49
CA ALA A 89 -8.56 -4.97 14.82
C ALA A 89 -9.89 -4.37 15.32
N CYS A 90 -10.81 -4.13 14.38
CA CYS A 90 -12.18 -3.70 14.60
C CYS A 90 -13.12 -4.84 14.20
N PHE A 91 -14.24 -5.04 14.91
CA PHE A 91 -15.11 -6.21 14.69
C PHE A 91 -16.57 -5.87 14.38
N ASN A 92 -16.95 -4.60 14.51
CA ASN A 92 -18.23 -4.10 14.04
C ASN A 92 -18.00 -3.00 12.99
N THR A 93 -18.96 -2.84 12.09
CA THR A 93 -18.85 -1.92 10.96
C THR A 93 -18.63 -0.46 11.35
N PRO A 94 -19.34 0.11 12.36
CA PRO A 94 -19.06 1.48 12.81
C PRO A 94 -17.60 1.70 13.27
N ASP A 95 -17.02 0.77 14.02
CA ASP A 95 -15.63 0.85 14.47
C ASP A 95 -14.66 0.72 13.30
N CYS A 96 -14.95 -0.15 12.32
CA CYS A 96 -14.13 -0.29 11.13
C CYS A 96 -14.20 0.94 10.21
N MET A 97 -15.37 1.55 10.06
CA MET A 97 -15.52 2.86 9.39
C MET A 97 -14.73 3.94 10.12
N LYS A 98 -14.71 3.93 11.45
CA LYS A 98 -13.87 4.84 12.24
C LYS A 98 -12.38 4.58 12.01
N SER A 99 -11.94 3.31 12.03
CA SER A 99 -10.54 2.94 11.75
C SER A 99 -10.09 3.39 10.35
N MET A 100 -10.95 3.28 9.34
CA MET A 100 -10.69 3.82 7.99
C MET A 100 -10.49 5.34 8.02
N ARG A 101 -11.35 6.08 8.72
CA ARG A 101 -11.22 7.54 8.89
C ARG A 101 -9.95 7.91 9.66
N ASP A 102 -9.64 7.22 10.75
CA ASP A 102 -8.42 7.47 11.54
C ASP A 102 -7.14 7.26 10.69
N MET A 103 -7.10 6.18 9.89
CA MET A 103 -6.01 5.96 8.93
C MET A 103 -5.94 7.05 7.85
N GLN A 104 -7.08 7.47 7.30
CA GLN A 104 -7.13 8.54 6.31
C GLN A 104 -6.65 9.87 6.90
N ASP A 105 -7.09 10.23 8.10
CA ASP A 105 -6.68 11.44 8.80
C ASP A 105 -5.18 11.45 9.07
N PHE A 106 -4.62 10.34 9.53
CA PHE A 106 -3.17 10.22 9.70
C PHE A 106 -2.44 10.40 8.36
N HIS A 107 -2.89 9.75 7.29
CA HIS A 107 -2.27 9.84 5.97
C HIS A 107 -2.37 11.25 5.36
N GLN A 108 -3.55 11.87 5.36
CA GLN A 108 -3.74 13.18 4.74
C GLN A 108 -3.24 14.33 5.60
N LEU A 109 -3.53 14.31 6.91
CA LEU A 109 -3.30 15.46 7.80
C LEU A 109 -1.92 15.41 8.46
N LYS A 110 -1.40 14.22 8.78
CA LYS A 110 -0.07 14.08 9.41
C LYS A 110 1.04 13.80 8.41
N ARG A 111 0.80 12.93 7.41
CA ARG A 111 1.81 12.63 6.36
C ARG A 111 1.71 13.51 5.12
N GLY A 112 0.66 14.32 5.00
CA GLY A 112 0.47 15.22 3.87
C GLY A 112 0.05 14.53 2.57
N TRP A 113 -0.29 13.24 2.59
CA TRP A 113 -0.65 12.49 1.38
C TRP A 113 -1.96 12.94 0.77
N ASN A 114 -2.18 12.56 -0.49
CA ASN A 114 -3.39 12.89 -1.23
C ASN A 114 -4.63 12.22 -0.62
N ASP A 115 -4.48 11.00 -0.11
CA ASP A 115 -5.56 10.19 0.48
C ASP A 115 -4.97 9.06 1.36
N ILE A 116 -5.82 8.23 1.97
CA ILE A 116 -5.41 6.95 2.58
C ILE A 116 -4.48 6.18 1.64
N GLY A 117 -3.41 5.59 2.15
CA GLY A 117 -2.34 5.03 1.31
C GLY A 117 -2.71 3.75 0.55
N TYR A 118 -3.72 3.00 1.01
CA TYR A 118 -4.09 1.69 0.49
C TYR A 118 -5.21 1.79 -0.56
N SER A 119 -5.25 0.82 -1.48
CA SER A 119 -6.36 0.67 -2.43
C SER A 119 -7.63 0.25 -1.70
N PHE A 120 -7.54 -0.73 -0.80
CA PHE A 120 -8.67 -1.25 -0.01
C PHE A 120 -8.26 -1.57 1.42
N GLY A 121 -9.20 -1.45 2.35
CA GLY A 121 -9.10 -1.95 3.73
C GLY A 121 -10.08 -3.10 3.96
N ILE A 122 -9.76 -3.99 4.89
CA ILE A 122 -10.65 -5.09 5.31
C ILE A 122 -10.72 -5.07 6.83
N GLY A 123 -11.93 -4.99 7.37
CA GLY A 123 -12.21 -4.99 8.80
C GLY A 123 -12.48 -6.40 9.34
N GLY A 124 -12.36 -6.59 10.66
CA GLY A 124 -12.71 -7.85 11.33
C GLY A 124 -14.20 -8.17 11.31
N ASP A 125 -15.03 -7.21 10.89
CA ASP A 125 -16.43 -7.39 10.52
C ASP A 125 -16.62 -8.11 9.17
N GLY A 126 -15.54 -8.38 8.43
CA GLY A 126 -15.57 -9.08 7.13
C GLY A 126 -15.93 -8.18 5.94
N MET A 127 -16.11 -6.88 6.17
CA MET A 127 -16.43 -5.92 5.09
C MET A 127 -15.16 -5.43 4.39
N ILE A 128 -15.31 -5.08 3.12
CA ILE A 128 -14.25 -4.49 2.30
C ILE A 128 -14.52 -3.00 2.18
N TYR A 129 -13.55 -2.16 2.52
CA TYR A 129 -13.66 -0.71 2.54
C TYR A 129 -12.84 -0.12 1.39
N THR A 130 -13.50 0.63 0.50
CA THR A 130 -12.84 1.29 -0.62
C THR A 130 -11.94 2.42 -0.12
N GLY A 131 -10.62 2.28 -0.28
CA GLY A 131 -9.64 3.35 -0.08
C GLY A 131 -9.43 4.13 -1.37
N ARG A 132 -8.23 4.04 -1.95
CA ARG A 132 -7.96 4.57 -3.30
C ARG A 132 -8.72 3.85 -4.41
N GLY A 133 -9.07 2.58 -4.17
CA GLY A 133 -9.73 1.73 -5.15
C GLY A 133 -8.80 1.19 -6.23
N PHE A 134 -9.38 0.61 -7.29
CA PHE A 134 -8.65 0.10 -8.44
C PHE A 134 -8.14 1.23 -9.35
N ASN A 135 -7.04 1.00 -10.07
CA ASN A 135 -6.44 1.91 -11.06
C ASN A 135 -6.14 3.34 -10.58
N VAL A 136 -5.97 3.52 -9.27
CA VAL A 136 -5.51 4.76 -8.65
C VAL A 136 -4.17 4.50 -7.98
N ILE A 137 -3.18 5.36 -8.23
CA ILE A 137 -1.83 5.23 -7.69
C ILE A 137 -1.89 5.29 -6.15
N GLY A 138 -1.35 4.26 -5.50
CA GLY A 138 -1.28 4.11 -4.03
C GLY A 138 -0.22 4.99 -3.35
N ALA A 139 -0.12 4.86 -2.03
CA ALA A 139 1.03 5.33 -1.24
C ALA A 139 1.44 4.29 -0.18
N HIS A 140 1.30 3.01 -0.50
CA HIS A 140 1.50 1.90 0.43
C HIS A 140 2.80 1.11 0.19
N ALA A 141 3.34 1.09 -1.03
CA ALA A 141 4.56 0.35 -1.38
C ALA A 141 5.36 1.10 -2.45
N PRO A 142 6.45 1.81 -2.09
CA PRO A 142 7.31 2.48 -3.06
C PRO A 142 7.76 1.56 -4.19
N LYS A 143 7.78 2.06 -5.43
CA LYS A 143 8.02 1.32 -6.69
C LYS A 143 6.89 0.39 -7.18
N TYR A 144 5.83 0.21 -6.38
CA TYR A 144 4.67 -0.63 -6.72
C TYR A 144 3.34 0.13 -6.70
N ASN A 145 3.32 1.36 -6.17
CA ASN A 145 2.11 2.17 -6.05
C ASN A 145 1.36 2.39 -7.38
N ASP A 146 2.05 2.37 -8.51
CA ASP A 146 1.56 2.64 -9.87
C ASP A 146 1.23 1.37 -10.67
N LYS A 147 1.27 0.20 -10.04
CA LYS A 147 1.06 -1.10 -10.71
C LYS A 147 0.60 -2.19 -9.74
N SER A 148 -0.04 -1.81 -8.64
CA SER A 148 -0.50 -2.78 -7.66
C SER A 148 -1.79 -2.37 -6.98
N VAL A 149 -2.49 -3.39 -6.46
CA VAL A 149 -3.59 -3.21 -5.51
C VAL A 149 -3.05 -3.46 -4.10
N GLY A 150 -3.03 -2.41 -3.29
CA GLY A 150 -2.64 -2.48 -1.88
C GLY A 150 -3.83 -2.79 -0.99
N ILE A 151 -3.84 -3.94 -0.33
CA ILE A 151 -4.93 -4.37 0.55
C ILE A 151 -4.42 -4.41 1.99
N VAL A 152 -5.04 -3.63 2.89
CA VAL A 152 -4.71 -3.65 4.32
C VAL A 152 -5.76 -4.44 5.12
N LEU A 153 -5.33 -5.43 5.89
CA LEU A 153 -6.18 -6.07 6.90
C LEU A 153 -6.02 -5.28 8.20
N ILE A 154 -7.09 -4.63 8.64
CA ILE A 154 -7.07 -3.74 9.81
C ILE A 154 -6.81 -4.56 11.07
N GLY A 155 -5.65 -4.37 11.69
CA GLY A 155 -5.19 -5.04 12.90
C GLY A 155 -3.68 -5.24 12.96
N ASP A 156 -3.22 -5.85 14.04
CA ASP A 156 -1.83 -6.31 14.22
C ASP A 156 -1.74 -7.83 14.07
N TRP A 157 -1.25 -8.26 12.91
CA TRP A 157 -1.15 -9.67 12.54
C TRP A 157 0.27 -10.23 12.58
N ARG A 158 1.11 -9.70 13.48
CA ARG A 158 2.47 -10.23 13.70
C ARG A 158 2.44 -11.64 14.25
N THR A 159 1.61 -11.88 15.26
CA THR A 159 1.50 -13.18 15.96
C THR A 159 0.15 -13.85 15.75
N GLU A 160 -0.92 -13.06 15.67
CA GLU A 160 -2.29 -13.56 15.48
C GLU A 160 -2.66 -13.68 14.00
N LEU A 161 -3.48 -14.68 13.68
CA LEU A 161 -4.07 -14.81 12.35
C LEU A 161 -5.33 -13.94 12.26
N PRO A 162 -5.54 -13.18 11.17
CA PRO A 162 -6.82 -12.52 10.95
C PRO A 162 -7.98 -13.51 10.97
N PRO A 163 -9.15 -13.12 11.53
CA PRO A 163 -10.38 -13.90 11.44
C PRO A 163 -10.68 -14.37 10.02
N LYS A 164 -11.25 -15.57 9.88
CA LYS A 164 -11.49 -16.22 8.58
C LYS A 164 -12.25 -15.32 7.60
N GLN A 165 -13.24 -14.57 8.08
CA GLN A 165 -14.01 -13.64 7.25
C GLN A 165 -13.16 -12.54 6.59
N MET A 166 -12.06 -12.11 7.24
CA MET A 166 -11.14 -11.14 6.64
C MET A 166 -10.33 -11.77 5.50
N LEU A 167 -9.86 -13.02 5.72
CA LEU A 167 -9.09 -13.76 4.73
C LEU A 167 -9.94 -14.10 3.51
N ASP A 168 -11.19 -14.53 3.73
CA ASP A 168 -12.15 -14.81 2.67
C ASP A 168 -12.50 -13.52 1.90
N ALA A 169 -12.75 -12.41 2.60
CA ALA A 169 -13.01 -11.11 1.97
C ALA A 169 -11.85 -10.65 1.07
N ALA A 170 -10.59 -10.85 1.51
CA ALA A 170 -9.42 -10.52 0.71
C ALA A 170 -9.34 -11.37 -0.56
N LYS A 171 -9.57 -12.69 -0.45
CA LYS A 171 -9.59 -13.60 -1.60
C LYS A 171 -10.71 -13.23 -2.57
N ASN A 172 -11.90 -12.91 -2.06
CA ASN A 172 -13.05 -12.51 -2.87
C ASN A 172 -12.79 -11.18 -3.59
N LEU A 173 -12.17 -10.19 -2.92
CA LEU A 173 -11.78 -8.93 -3.54
C LEU A 173 -10.79 -9.14 -4.69
N ILE A 174 -9.78 -9.99 -4.49
CA ILE A 174 -8.79 -10.31 -5.52
C ILE A 174 -9.46 -11.01 -6.71
N ALA A 175 -10.29 -12.02 -6.45
CA ALA A 175 -11.02 -12.75 -7.48
C ALA A 175 -11.95 -11.82 -8.28
N PHE A 176 -12.65 -10.90 -7.60
CA PHE A 176 -13.46 -9.87 -8.25
C PHE A 176 -12.62 -8.93 -9.11
N GLY A 177 -11.45 -8.49 -8.62
CA GLY A 177 -10.52 -7.66 -9.37
C GLY A 177 -10.05 -8.34 -10.66
N VAL A 178 -9.75 -9.64 -10.61
CA VAL A 178 -9.41 -10.44 -11.81
C VAL A 178 -10.60 -10.55 -12.74
N PHE A 179 -11.78 -10.90 -12.22
CA PHE A 179 -13.01 -11.05 -13.01
C PHE A 179 -13.40 -9.76 -13.75
N LYS A 180 -13.21 -8.59 -13.11
CA LYS A 180 -13.50 -7.28 -13.72
C LYS A 180 -12.36 -6.72 -14.58
N GLY A 181 -11.21 -7.40 -14.64
CA GLY A 181 -10.05 -6.93 -15.41
C GLY A 181 -9.26 -5.79 -14.74
N TYR A 182 -9.43 -5.56 -13.44
CA TYR A 182 -8.62 -4.61 -12.66
C TYR A 182 -7.31 -5.22 -12.16
N ILE A 183 -7.25 -6.54 -11.99
CA ILE A 183 -6.07 -7.29 -11.60
C ILE A 183 -5.74 -8.25 -12.74
N ASP A 184 -4.45 -8.35 -13.07
CA ASP A 184 -3.99 -9.24 -14.14
C ASP A 184 -4.27 -10.70 -13.77
N PRO A 185 -4.79 -11.55 -14.67
CA PRO A 185 -5.01 -12.96 -14.36
C PRO A 185 -3.74 -13.73 -13.92
N ALA A 186 -2.56 -13.26 -14.30
CA ALA A 186 -1.25 -13.77 -13.90
C ALA A 186 -0.57 -12.91 -12.82
N TYR A 187 -1.35 -12.17 -12.02
CA TYR A 187 -0.83 -11.31 -10.96
C TYR A 187 0.13 -12.04 -10.00
N LYS A 188 1.00 -11.26 -9.36
CA LYS A 188 1.88 -11.72 -8.28
C LYS A 188 1.35 -11.20 -6.94
N LEU A 189 1.06 -12.11 -6.02
CA LEU A 189 0.69 -11.80 -4.65
C LEU A 189 1.94 -11.71 -3.78
N LEU A 190 2.11 -10.60 -3.07
CA LEU A 190 3.26 -10.33 -2.21
C LEU A 190 2.81 -9.78 -0.85
N GLY A 191 3.62 -9.99 0.18
CA GLY A 191 3.56 -9.21 1.42
C GLY A 191 4.42 -7.95 1.32
N HIS A 192 4.04 -6.87 1.99
CA HIS A 192 4.79 -5.60 1.96
C HIS A 192 6.29 -5.75 2.28
N LYS A 193 6.66 -6.62 3.21
CA LYS A 193 8.06 -6.92 3.57
C LYS A 193 8.93 -7.44 2.43
N GLN A 194 8.33 -7.94 1.35
CA GLN A 194 9.09 -8.42 0.19
C GLN A 194 9.55 -7.24 -0.70
N VAL A 195 8.95 -6.06 -0.57
CA VAL A 195 9.20 -4.89 -1.45
C VAL A 195 9.70 -3.65 -0.70
N ARG A 196 9.75 -3.72 0.63
CA ARG A 196 10.23 -2.70 1.55
C ARG A 196 10.85 -3.35 2.78
N ASP A 197 11.78 -2.63 3.40
CA ASP A 197 12.30 -2.97 4.73
C ASP A 197 11.25 -2.62 5.79
N THR A 198 10.40 -3.58 6.13
CA THR A 198 9.29 -3.47 7.08
C THR A 198 8.88 -4.85 7.58
N GLU A 199 8.28 -4.93 8.77
CA GLU A 199 7.67 -6.16 9.29
C GLU A 199 6.31 -6.48 8.65
N CYS A 200 5.64 -5.47 8.08
CA CYS A 200 4.32 -5.59 7.46
C CYS A 200 4.30 -6.68 6.37
N PRO A 201 3.30 -7.58 6.31
CA PRO A 201 2.01 -7.56 7.01
C PRO A 201 2.00 -8.25 8.38
N GLY A 202 3.15 -8.44 9.02
CA GLY A 202 3.30 -9.24 10.23
C GLY A 202 3.58 -10.71 9.92
N GLY A 203 4.31 -11.37 10.81
CA GLY A 203 4.79 -12.75 10.61
C GLY A 203 3.66 -13.76 10.35
N ARG A 204 2.61 -13.74 11.18
CA ARG A 204 1.52 -14.71 11.09
C ARG A 204 0.66 -14.55 9.85
N LEU A 205 0.34 -13.32 9.45
CA LEU A 205 -0.36 -13.04 8.20
C LEU A 205 0.54 -13.30 6.98
N PHE A 206 1.83 -12.99 7.05
CA PHE A 206 2.76 -13.31 5.96
C PHE A 206 2.85 -14.83 5.72
N ALA A 207 2.93 -15.63 6.79
CA ALA A 207 2.89 -17.08 6.69
C ALA A 207 1.59 -17.59 6.05
N GLU A 208 0.44 -17.00 6.42
CA GLU A 208 -0.85 -17.35 5.82
C GLU A 208 -0.89 -17.08 4.31
N ILE A 209 -0.55 -15.87 3.86
CA ILE A 209 -0.61 -15.52 2.44
C ILE A 209 0.41 -16.30 1.60
N SER A 210 1.45 -16.85 2.22
CA SER A 210 2.42 -17.69 1.50
C SER A 210 1.83 -19.01 0.98
N GLY A 211 0.70 -19.44 1.56
CA GLY A 211 -0.07 -20.59 1.07
C GLY A 211 -1.17 -20.23 0.07
N TRP A 212 -1.36 -18.95 -0.27
CA TRP A 212 -2.40 -18.54 -1.20
C TRP A 212 -1.95 -18.74 -2.67
N PRO A 213 -2.90 -18.93 -3.61
CA PRO A 213 -2.60 -18.88 -5.03
C PRO A 213 -1.89 -17.56 -5.39
N HIS A 214 -1.04 -17.60 -6.42
CA HIS A 214 -0.27 -16.46 -6.92
C HIS A 214 0.77 -15.87 -5.97
N PHE A 215 0.93 -16.41 -4.75
CA PHE A 215 2.02 -15.98 -3.88
C PHE A 215 3.37 -16.21 -4.56
N THR A 216 4.18 -15.15 -4.62
CA THR A 216 5.46 -15.17 -5.31
C THR A 216 6.59 -14.85 -4.34
N GLN A 217 7.62 -15.70 -4.30
CA GLN A 217 8.87 -15.33 -3.65
C GLN A 217 9.71 -14.51 -4.61
N LEU A 218 10.10 -13.30 -4.18
CA LEU A 218 11.07 -12.51 -4.92
C LEU A 218 12.46 -13.08 -4.59
N ASN A 219 13.06 -13.80 -5.53
CA ASN A 219 14.45 -14.22 -5.38
C ASN A 219 15.36 -12.98 -5.49
N ALA A 220 16.43 -12.94 -4.69
CA ALA A 220 17.41 -11.84 -4.66
C ALA A 220 18.17 -11.64 -5.99
N THR A 221 17.90 -12.44 -7.02
CA THR A 221 18.67 -12.52 -8.26
C THR A 221 18.16 -11.67 -9.42
N GLU A 222 17.02 -10.99 -9.33
CA GLU A 222 16.54 -10.09 -10.40
C GLU A 222 16.71 -8.60 -10.09
N GLY A 223 17.76 -8.23 -9.36
CA GLY A 223 18.01 -6.84 -9.01
C GLY A 223 19.47 -6.43 -8.78
N SER A 224 20.43 -7.35 -8.90
CA SER A 224 21.85 -6.96 -8.98
C SER A 224 22.22 -6.79 -10.44
N THR A 225 22.13 -5.56 -10.95
CA THR A 225 23.06 -5.13 -11.99
C THR A 225 24.47 -5.50 -11.48
N PRO A 226 25.29 -6.27 -12.23
CA PRO A 226 26.66 -6.47 -11.81
C PRO A 226 27.29 -5.09 -11.64
N ALA A 227 27.89 -4.84 -10.48
CA ALA A 227 28.71 -3.65 -10.28
C ALA A 227 29.68 -3.54 -11.47
N PRO A 228 29.92 -2.34 -12.04
CA PRO A 228 30.96 -2.18 -13.04
C PRO A 228 32.24 -2.77 -12.46
N VAL A 229 32.79 -3.76 -13.15
CA VAL A 229 34.10 -4.31 -12.81
C VAL A 229 35.08 -3.16 -12.97
N GLU A 230 35.52 -2.57 -11.86
CA GLU A 230 36.63 -1.64 -11.89
C GLU A 230 37.84 -2.36 -12.49
N PRO A 231 38.53 -1.76 -13.49
CA PRO A 231 39.70 -2.38 -14.07
C PRO A 231 40.77 -2.50 -12.99
N HIS A 232 41.24 -3.72 -12.80
CA HIS A 232 42.31 -4.10 -11.87
C HIS A 232 43.46 -3.09 -11.88
N ALA A 233 43.67 -2.41 -10.74
CA ALA A 233 44.89 -1.67 -10.48
C ALA A 233 46.02 -2.67 -10.18
N HIS A 234 47.13 -2.54 -10.92
CA HIS A 234 48.38 -3.24 -10.66
C HIS A 234 48.88 -3.00 -9.23
N PRO A 235 49.54 -3.98 -8.59
CA PRO A 235 50.18 -3.77 -7.28
C PRO A 235 51.33 -2.77 -7.42
N GLN A 236 51.26 -1.65 -6.70
CA GLN A 236 52.40 -0.75 -6.53
C GLN A 236 53.39 -1.33 -5.52
N ALA A 237 54.68 -1.27 -5.88
CA ALA A 237 55.80 -1.72 -5.09
C ALA A 237 56.03 -0.85 -3.85
N VAL A 238 56.46 -1.50 -2.75
CA VAL A 238 56.85 -0.88 -1.48
C VAL A 238 58.20 -0.14 -1.64
N PRO A 239 58.37 1.11 -1.18
CA PRO A 239 59.67 1.77 -1.16
C PRO A 239 60.54 1.28 0.01
N GLN A 240 61.78 0.91 -0.29
CA GLN A 240 62.82 0.52 0.65
C GLN A 240 63.36 1.74 1.42
N SER A 241 63.65 1.55 2.72
CA SER A 241 64.27 2.54 3.60
C SER A 241 65.78 2.64 3.38
N THR A 242 66.30 3.87 3.37
CA THR A 242 67.74 4.18 3.23
C THR A 242 68.52 4.06 4.54
N PRO A 243 69.83 3.73 4.51
CA PRO A 243 70.63 3.46 5.71
C PRO A 243 71.19 4.73 6.38
N GLN A 244 71.19 4.76 7.71
CA GLN A 244 71.87 5.78 8.51
C GLN A 244 73.33 5.40 8.80
N THR A 245 74.24 6.37 8.68
CA THR A 245 75.68 6.27 9.00
C THR A 245 75.95 6.64 10.48
N PRO A 246 76.97 6.08 11.17
CA PRO A 246 77.05 6.14 12.63
C PRO A 246 78.12 7.06 13.26
N LEU A 247 77.85 7.39 14.54
CA LEU A 247 78.73 7.66 15.71
C LEU A 247 79.52 9.00 15.80
N PRO A 248 79.90 9.51 17.02
CA PRO A 248 80.41 8.74 18.18
C PRO A 248 79.86 9.05 19.60
N ALA A 249 80.19 8.11 20.50
CA ALA A 249 80.14 8.06 21.98
C ALA A 249 80.74 9.31 22.68
N ALA A 250 80.59 9.64 23.97
CA ALA A 250 80.25 9.02 25.28
C ALA A 250 80.14 10.23 26.30
N PRO A 251 80.04 10.14 27.66
CA PRO A 251 80.19 9.00 28.58
C PRO A 251 79.13 8.89 29.72
N LYS A 252 79.36 7.85 30.54
CA LYS A 252 78.57 7.27 31.63
C LYS A 252 78.51 8.13 32.91
N VAL A 253 77.39 8.05 33.62
CA VAL A 253 77.29 7.64 35.05
C VAL A 253 76.06 6.75 35.18
#